data_AF-A0A950AQJ8-F1
#
_entry.id   AF-A0A950AQJ8-F1
#
_cell.length_a   1.000
_cell.length_b   1.000
_cell.length_c   1.000
_cell.angle_alpha   90.00
_cell.angle_beta   90.00
_cell.angle_gamma   90.00
#
_symmetry.space_group_name_H-M   'P 1'
#
loop_
_entity.id
_entity.type
_entity.pdbx_description
1 polymer ?
#
loop_
_entity_poly.entity_id
_entity_poly.type
_entity_poly.pdbx_seq_one_letter_code
_entity_poly.pdbx_strand_id
1 'polypeptide(L)'
;MARRKQVPSEEPTVPPTVRPVYDKIVALTDAFCRDHLTEEYAALCRNLAGALARKRPSPLLGGKPTTWACGIVRTIGWANFLDDSSRKPHLKLTAIDKAFGVAESTGQGKSKAIRTMLKIRQFDHRWTLPSRRDAISIIWMLEVNGLIMDIRRCPREAQVVAFEKGLIPYIPADRADDSAGE
;
A
#
# COMPACT_ATOMS: atom_id res chain seq x y z
N MET A 1 -15.14 -23.35 18.16
CA MET A 1 -14.03 -22.56 18.72
C MET A 1 -13.67 -21.48 17.72
N ALA A 2 -13.85 -20.20 18.07
CA ALA A 2 -13.66 -19.09 17.15
C ALA A 2 -12.19 -18.92 16.77
N ARG A 3 -11.82 -19.30 15.54
CA ARG A 3 -10.53 -18.91 14.96
C ARG A 3 -10.60 -17.42 14.61
N ARG A 4 -9.87 -16.61 15.37
CA ARG A 4 -9.58 -15.20 15.08
C ARG A 4 -9.23 -15.06 13.60
N LYS A 5 -10.00 -14.26 12.85
CA LYS A 5 -9.64 -13.81 11.50
C LYS A 5 -8.27 -13.13 11.60
N GLN A 6 -7.23 -13.77 11.07
CA GLN A 6 -5.87 -13.26 11.10
C GLN A 6 -5.76 -12.19 10.01
N VAL A 7 -6.08 -10.94 10.37
CA VAL A 7 -5.59 -9.78 9.63
C VAL A 7 -4.08 -9.76 9.85
N PRO A 8 -3.21 -9.79 8.84
CA PRO A 8 -1.79 -9.59 9.04
C PRO A 8 -1.61 -8.16 9.57
N SER A 9 -1.54 -8.07 10.89
CA SER A 9 -1.31 -6.87 11.69
C SER A 9 -0.01 -7.08 12.47
N GLU A 10 1.01 -7.60 11.78
CA GLU A 10 2.36 -7.56 12.31
C GLU A 10 2.93 -6.18 11.98
N GLU A 11 3.26 -5.43 13.04
CA GLU A 11 4.04 -4.21 12.90
C GLU A 11 5.26 -4.49 12.02
N PRO A 12 5.61 -3.59 11.08
CA PRO A 12 6.78 -3.78 10.26
C PRO A 12 8.02 -3.97 11.15
N THR A 13 8.81 -5.02 10.92
CA THR A 13 10.11 -5.15 11.61
C THR A 13 11.01 -4.00 11.20
N VAL A 14 11.34 -3.11 12.15
CA VAL A 14 12.16 -1.92 11.93
C VAL A 14 13.48 -2.05 12.71
N PRO A 15 14.65 -1.84 12.07
CA PRO A 15 15.93 -1.85 12.78
C PRO A 15 15.96 -0.82 13.92
N PRO A 16 16.53 -1.16 15.11
CA PRO A 16 16.55 -0.25 16.27
C PRO A 16 17.13 1.13 15.96
N THR A 17 18.16 1.21 15.13
CA THR A 17 18.80 2.47 14.71
C THR A 17 17.90 3.36 13.86
N VAL A 18 16.90 2.80 13.18
CA VAL A 18 15.96 3.50 12.30
C VAL A 18 14.63 3.79 13.02
N ARG A 19 14.32 3.06 14.09
CA ARG A 19 13.05 3.15 14.83
C ARG A 19 12.65 4.59 15.19
N PRO A 20 13.53 5.44 15.76
CA PRO A 20 13.14 6.80 16.14
C PRO A 20 12.68 7.69 14.98
N VAL A 21 13.30 7.55 13.80
CA VAL A 21 12.88 8.33 12.61
C VAL A 21 11.65 7.72 11.95
N TYR A 22 11.52 6.40 11.96
CA TYR A 22 10.33 5.69 11.50
C TYR A 22 9.09 6.12 12.29
N ASP A 23 9.14 6.11 13.63
CA ASP A 23 8.00 6.45 14.48
C ASP A 23 7.54 7.90 14.25
N LYS A 24 8.48 8.84 14.06
CA LYS A 24 8.16 10.23 13.71
C LYS A 24 7.44 10.33 12.37
N ILE A 25 7.89 9.59 11.37
CA ILE A 25 7.26 9.56 10.04
C ILE A 25 5.86 8.97 10.13
N VAL A 26 5.69 7.85 10.83
CA VAL A 26 4.39 7.20 11.03
C VAL A 26 3.42 8.13 11.74
N ALA A 27 3.84 8.81 12.81
CA ALA A 27 2.99 9.76 13.52
C ALA A 27 2.48 10.88 12.60
N LEU A 28 3.34 11.40 11.71
CA LEU A 28 2.97 12.41 10.72
C LEU A 28 2.01 11.88 9.66
N THR A 29 2.24 10.67 9.13
CA THR A 29 1.34 10.07 8.13
C THR A 29 -0.01 9.68 8.72
N ASP A 30 -0.02 9.18 9.95
CA ASP A 30 -1.24 8.77 10.65
C ASP A 30 -2.10 9.99 10.99
N ALA A 31 -1.46 11.08 11.44
CA ALA A 31 -2.17 12.33 11.68
C ALA A 31 -2.85 12.84 10.41
N PHE A 32 -2.09 12.91 9.30
CA PHE A 32 -2.64 13.32 8.02
C PHE A 32 -3.80 12.41 7.56
N CYS A 33 -3.63 11.09 7.65
CA CYS A 33 -4.65 10.15 7.19
C CYS A 33 -5.92 10.22 8.03
N ARG A 34 -5.81 10.42 9.34
CA ARG A 34 -6.96 10.62 10.22
C ARG A 34 -7.72 11.91 9.89
N ASP A 35 -7.00 12.98 9.58
CA ASP A 35 -7.60 14.30 9.36
C ASP A 35 -8.17 14.45 7.93
N HIS A 36 -7.66 13.70 6.95
CA HIS A 36 -7.98 13.90 5.53
C HIS A 36 -8.34 12.66 4.71
N LEU A 37 -8.04 11.45 5.19
CA LEU A 37 -8.21 10.20 4.44
C LEU A 37 -8.95 9.13 5.27
N THR A 38 -8.46 7.89 5.27
CA THR A 38 -9.05 6.76 5.99
C THR A 38 -7.97 5.92 6.65
N GLU A 39 -8.37 5.02 7.55
CA GLU A 39 -7.45 4.08 8.21
C GLU A 39 -6.73 3.16 7.21
N GLU A 40 -7.37 2.80 6.09
CA GLU A 40 -6.70 1.99 5.05
C GLU A 40 -5.50 2.72 4.44
N TYR A 41 -5.58 4.04 4.27
CA TYR A 41 -4.43 4.85 3.84
C TYR A 41 -3.35 4.89 4.93
N ALA A 42 -3.73 5.05 6.20
CA ALA A 42 -2.79 5.05 7.33
C ALA A 42 -2.01 3.74 7.40
N ALA A 43 -2.71 2.60 7.34
CA ALA A 43 -2.11 1.27 7.34
C ALA A 43 -1.12 1.08 6.17
N LEU A 44 -1.49 1.48 4.96
CA LEU A 44 -0.57 1.43 3.80
C LEU A 44 0.64 2.37 3.96
N CYS A 45 0.46 3.55 4.57
CA CYS A 45 1.56 4.46 4.88
C CYS A 45 2.54 3.84 5.89
N ARG A 46 2.06 3.19 6.95
CA ARG A 46 2.90 2.46 7.92
C ARG A 46 3.68 1.33 7.26
N ASN A 47 3.03 0.58 6.38
CA ASN A 47 3.66 -0.50 5.61
C ASN A 47 4.75 0.03 4.68
N LEU A 48 4.49 1.16 4.00
CA LEU A 48 5.43 1.79 3.08
C LEU A 48 6.64 2.37 3.85
N ALA A 49 6.39 3.03 4.98
CA ALA A 49 7.44 3.49 5.89
C ALA A 49 8.30 2.32 6.38
N GLY A 50 7.68 1.18 6.72
CA GLY A 50 8.39 -0.02 7.18
C GLY A 50 9.24 -0.65 6.08
N ALA A 51 8.72 -0.71 4.85
CA ALA A 51 9.47 -1.18 3.69
C ALA A 51 10.71 -0.29 3.41
N LEU A 52 10.58 1.03 3.56
CA LEU A 52 11.70 1.96 3.47
C LEU A 52 12.70 1.75 4.62
N ALA A 53 12.23 1.59 5.85
CA ALA A 53 13.06 1.40 7.03
C ALA A 53 13.97 0.15 6.95
N ARG A 54 13.51 -0.90 6.27
CA ARG A 54 14.26 -2.16 6.08
C ARG A 54 15.32 -2.12 4.97
N LYS A 55 15.33 -1.09 4.11
CA LYS A 55 16.39 -0.91 3.11
C LYS A 55 17.74 -0.70 3.79
N ARG A 56 18.83 -1.13 3.13
CA ARG A 56 20.20 -1.03 3.65
C ARG A 56 21.09 -0.25 2.66
N PRO A 57 21.66 0.91 3.04
CA PRO A 57 21.31 1.69 4.24
C PRO A 57 19.85 2.18 4.18
N SER A 58 19.25 2.49 5.34
CA SER A 58 17.89 3.00 5.36
C SER A 58 17.85 4.44 4.85
N PRO A 59 17.05 4.75 3.82
CA PRO A 59 16.95 6.10 3.27
C PRO A 59 16.28 7.06 4.26
N LEU A 60 15.53 6.55 5.24
CA LEU A 60 14.84 7.37 6.25
C LEU A 60 15.82 8.12 7.16
N LEU A 61 17.07 7.66 7.26
CA LEU A 61 18.12 8.33 8.01
C LEU A 61 18.59 9.63 7.33
N GLY A 62 18.28 9.81 6.03
CA GLY A 62 18.62 11.01 5.26
C GLY A 62 17.42 11.90 4.97
N GLY A 63 17.55 13.19 5.23
CA GLY A 63 16.50 14.20 4.95
C GLY A 63 15.46 14.35 6.07
N LYS A 64 14.50 15.26 5.87
CA LYS A 64 13.53 15.63 6.91
C LYS A 64 12.39 14.59 7.01
N PRO A 65 11.97 14.19 8.23
CA PRO A 65 10.80 13.31 8.44
C PRO A 65 9.52 13.80 7.75
N THR A 66 9.27 15.11 7.74
CA THR A 66 8.11 15.72 7.06
C THR A 66 8.12 15.49 5.55
N THR A 67 9.29 15.59 4.92
CA THR A 67 9.42 15.30 3.49
C THR A 67 9.19 13.81 3.19
N TRP A 68 9.66 12.92 4.05
CA TRP A 68 9.38 11.48 3.93
C TRP A 68 7.90 11.17 4.09
N ALA A 69 7.25 11.71 5.12
CA ALA A 69 5.82 11.54 5.36
C ALA A 69 5.00 12.02 4.14
N CYS A 70 5.28 13.23 3.65
CA CYS A 70 4.67 13.76 2.42
C CYS A 70 4.84 12.81 1.23
N GLY A 71 6.07 12.35 0.96
CA GLY A 71 6.35 11.43 -0.13
C GLY A 71 5.62 10.09 -0.01
N ILE A 72 5.48 9.57 1.22
CA ILE A 72 4.80 8.31 1.52
C ILE A 72 3.30 8.43 1.23
N VAL A 73 2.62 9.42 1.82
CA VAL A 73 1.19 9.65 1.59
C VAL A 73 0.94 9.91 0.10
N ARG A 74 1.76 10.75 -0.55
CA ARG A 74 1.63 11.03 -1.98
C ARG A 74 1.78 9.77 -2.83
N THR A 75 2.66 8.85 -2.45
CA THR A 75 2.85 7.58 -3.16
C THR A 75 1.65 6.66 -3.03
N ILE A 76 1.10 6.51 -1.82
CA ILE A 76 -0.12 5.72 -1.60
C ILE A 76 -1.33 6.37 -2.29
N GLY A 77 -1.44 7.70 -2.22
CA GLY A 77 -2.46 8.47 -2.93
C GLY A 77 -2.42 8.24 -4.44
N TRP A 78 -1.23 8.34 -5.03
CA TRP A 78 -1.01 8.07 -6.46
C TRP A 78 -1.36 6.63 -6.85
N ALA A 79 -0.94 5.64 -6.06
CA ALA A 79 -1.23 4.22 -6.35
C ALA A 79 -2.73 3.90 -6.31
N ASN A 80 -3.52 4.75 -5.65
CA ASN A 80 -4.95 4.60 -5.48
C ASN A 80 -5.76 5.71 -6.15
N PHE A 81 -5.20 6.40 -7.16
CA PHE A 81 -5.91 7.43 -7.94
C PHE A 81 -6.64 8.45 -7.05
N LEU A 82 -6.00 8.90 -5.97
CA LEU A 82 -6.62 9.80 -4.99
C LEU A 82 -7.03 11.16 -5.61
N ASP A 83 -6.37 11.56 -6.70
CA ASP A 83 -6.62 12.80 -7.44
C ASP A 83 -7.67 12.68 -8.57
N ASP A 84 -8.25 11.49 -8.75
CA ASP A 84 -9.44 11.25 -9.58
C ASP A 84 -10.69 11.61 -8.76
N SER A 85 -11.48 12.57 -9.27
CA SER A 85 -12.66 13.09 -8.58
C SER A 85 -13.82 12.09 -8.50
N SER A 86 -13.79 11.03 -9.33
CA SER A 86 -14.76 9.93 -9.25
C SER A 86 -14.51 9.02 -8.04
N ARG A 87 -13.35 9.13 -7.38
CA ARG A 87 -12.96 8.30 -6.24
C ARG A 87 -13.29 8.96 -4.91
N LYS A 88 -13.55 8.14 -3.89
CA LYS A 88 -13.70 8.59 -2.50
C LYS A 88 -12.71 7.85 -1.59
N PRO A 89 -12.05 8.54 -0.64
CA PRO A 89 -11.90 10.00 -0.60
C PRO A 89 -11.22 10.54 -1.87
N HIS A 90 -11.42 11.83 -2.16
CA HIS A 90 -10.74 12.55 -3.25
C HIS A 90 -9.88 13.67 -2.66
N LEU A 91 -8.62 13.72 -3.06
CA LEU A 91 -7.71 14.79 -2.68
C LEU A 91 -6.64 14.97 -3.76
N LYS A 92 -6.39 16.21 -4.18
CA LYS A 92 -5.28 16.47 -5.11
C LYS A 92 -3.95 16.16 -4.45
N LEU A 93 -3.05 15.51 -5.18
CA LEU A 93 -1.73 15.17 -4.63
C LEU A 93 -0.96 16.42 -4.17
N THR A 94 -1.11 17.55 -4.87
CA THR A 94 -0.52 18.84 -4.47
C THR A 94 -1.06 19.39 -3.15
N ALA A 95 -2.30 19.07 -2.79
CA ALA A 95 -2.87 19.42 -1.49
C ALA A 95 -2.18 18.67 -0.34
N ILE A 96 -1.69 17.45 -0.59
CA ILE A 96 -0.85 16.71 0.38
C ILE A 96 0.44 17.49 0.64
N ASP A 97 1.12 17.95 -0.43
CA ASP A 97 2.37 18.70 -0.29
C ASP A 97 2.16 19.97 0.54
N LYS A 98 1.10 20.73 0.22
CA LYS A 98 0.72 21.94 0.96
C LYS A 98 0.47 21.66 2.44
N ALA A 99 -0.28 20.60 2.76
CA ALA A 99 -0.61 20.24 4.14
C ALA A 99 0.63 19.87 4.97
N PHE A 100 1.64 19.25 4.35
CA PHE A 100 2.92 18.97 4.99
C PHE A 100 3.90 20.16 4.98
N GLY A 101 3.53 21.29 4.37
CA GLY A 101 4.43 22.44 4.19
C GLY A 101 5.64 22.13 3.30
N VAL A 102 5.47 21.24 2.33
CA VAL A 102 6.51 20.80 1.40
C VAL A 102 6.23 21.38 0.02
N ALA A 103 7.27 21.87 -0.66
CA ALA A 103 7.13 22.34 -2.04
C ALA A 103 6.72 21.19 -2.99
N GLU A 104 5.83 21.46 -3.94
CA GLU A 104 5.25 20.41 -4.81
C GLU A 104 6.31 19.59 -5.57
N SER A 105 7.35 20.25 -6.09
CA SER A 105 8.48 19.59 -6.77
C SER A 105 9.24 18.64 -5.84
N THR A 106 9.34 18.99 -4.55
CA THR A 106 9.97 18.15 -3.53
C THR A 106 9.10 16.95 -3.17
N GLY A 107 7.78 17.16 -3.00
CA GLY A 107 6.82 16.08 -2.74
C GLY A 107 6.76 15.08 -3.92
N GLN A 108 6.65 15.59 -5.14
CA GLN A 108 6.69 14.80 -6.37
C GLN A 108 8.01 14.03 -6.50
N GLY A 109 9.15 14.71 -6.32
CA GLY A 109 10.47 14.11 -6.39
C GLY A 109 10.66 12.99 -5.37
N LYS A 110 10.21 13.19 -4.12
CA LYS A 110 10.26 12.17 -3.07
C LYS A 110 9.36 10.98 -3.39
N SER A 111 8.13 11.22 -3.85
CA SER A 111 7.23 10.13 -4.26
C SER A 111 7.80 9.32 -5.43
N LYS A 112 8.38 9.98 -6.44
CA LYS A 112 9.07 9.30 -7.55
C LYS A 112 10.24 8.44 -7.04
N ALA A 113 11.07 8.98 -6.13
CA ALA A 113 12.18 8.24 -5.55
C ALA A 113 11.72 6.98 -4.80
N ILE A 114 10.64 7.07 -4.01
CA ILE A 114 10.03 5.92 -3.32
C ILE A 114 9.57 4.87 -4.33
N ARG A 115 8.81 5.28 -5.35
CA ARG A 115 8.30 4.36 -6.38
C ARG A 115 9.43 3.63 -7.11
N THR A 116 10.48 4.35 -7.50
CA THR A 116 11.65 3.74 -8.15
C THR A 116 12.36 2.76 -7.21
N MET A 117 12.62 3.17 -5.96
CA MET A 117 13.37 2.38 -4.98
C MET A 117 12.67 1.07 -4.58
N LEU A 118 11.34 1.10 -4.51
CA LEU A 118 10.51 -0.05 -4.14
C LEU A 118 9.84 -0.72 -5.33
N LYS A 119 10.14 -0.26 -6.56
CA LYS A 119 9.54 -0.75 -7.81
C LYS A 119 8.01 -0.75 -7.77
N ILE A 120 7.42 0.27 -7.14
CA ILE A 120 5.97 0.44 -7.03
C ILE A 120 5.43 0.89 -8.38
N ARG A 121 4.47 0.13 -8.90
CA ARG A 121 3.73 0.45 -10.12
C ARG A 121 2.27 0.73 -9.79
N GLN A 122 1.58 1.35 -10.73
CA GLN A 122 0.11 1.41 -10.70
C GLN A 122 -0.45 -0.02 -10.67
N PHE A 123 -1.55 -0.20 -9.94
CA PHE A 123 -2.22 -1.49 -9.76
C PHE A 123 -1.39 -2.57 -9.05
N ASP A 124 -0.32 -2.21 -8.33
CA ASP A 124 0.37 -3.13 -7.44
C ASP A 124 -0.49 -3.41 -6.20
N HIS A 125 -1.05 -4.63 -6.11
CA HIS A 125 -2.01 -5.01 -5.06
C HIS A 125 -1.49 -4.79 -3.63
N ARG A 126 -0.15 -4.79 -3.44
CA ARG A 126 0.48 -4.54 -2.15
C ARG A 126 0.28 -3.10 -1.65
N TRP A 127 0.11 -2.15 -2.59
CA TRP A 127 -0.09 -0.72 -2.33
C TRP A 127 -1.48 -0.23 -2.73
N THR A 128 -2.34 -1.13 -3.21
CA THR A 128 -3.77 -0.88 -3.43
C THR A 128 -4.53 -1.06 -2.12
N LEU A 129 -5.46 -0.13 -1.85
CA LEU A 129 -6.39 -0.21 -0.72
C LEU A 129 -7.15 -1.54 -0.72
N PRO A 130 -7.21 -2.28 0.40
CA PRO A 130 -7.96 -3.52 0.51
C PRO A 130 -9.38 -3.43 -0.05
N SER A 131 -10.13 -2.38 0.29
CA SER A 131 -11.50 -2.12 -0.19
C SER A 131 -11.65 -2.00 -1.71
N ARG A 132 -10.55 -1.80 -2.45
CA ARG A 132 -10.56 -1.63 -3.91
C ARG A 132 -10.02 -2.82 -4.69
N ARG A 133 -9.32 -3.75 -4.03
CA ARG A 133 -8.60 -4.85 -4.72
C ARG A 133 -9.54 -5.70 -5.56
N ASP A 134 -10.74 -5.98 -5.06
CA ASP A 134 -11.67 -6.90 -5.69
C ASP A 134 -12.33 -6.30 -6.95
N ALA A 135 -12.53 -4.98 -6.94
CA ALA A 135 -13.11 -4.23 -8.06
C ALA A 135 -12.12 -3.97 -9.21
N ILE A 136 -10.80 -4.09 -8.96
CA ILE A 136 -9.76 -3.78 -9.95
C ILE A 136 -9.36 -5.08 -10.65
N SER A 137 -10.03 -5.41 -11.76
CA SER A 137 -9.81 -6.67 -12.50
C SER A 137 -8.35 -6.89 -12.93
N ILE A 138 -7.60 -5.83 -13.27
CA ILE A 138 -6.21 -5.94 -13.72
C ILE A 138 -5.26 -6.51 -12.66
N ILE A 139 -5.58 -6.39 -11.36
CA ILE A 139 -4.80 -7.02 -10.27
C ILE A 139 -4.84 -8.55 -10.36
N TRP A 140 -5.92 -9.09 -10.93
CA TRP A 140 -6.20 -10.52 -10.97
C TRP A 140 -5.82 -11.17 -12.30
N MET A 141 -5.37 -10.39 -13.28
CA MET A 141 -4.96 -10.90 -14.58
C MET A 141 -3.52 -11.43 -14.50
N LEU A 142 -3.35 -12.75 -14.56
CA LEU A 142 -2.06 -13.42 -14.50
C LEU A 142 -1.87 -14.33 -15.71
N GLU A 143 -0.62 -14.59 -16.08
CA GLU A 143 -0.29 -15.61 -17.07
C GLU A 143 -0.36 -17.00 -16.44
N VAL A 144 -1.23 -17.85 -16.99
CA VAL A 144 -1.42 -19.25 -16.58
C VAL A 144 -1.28 -20.10 -17.85
N ASN A 145 -0.25 -20.95 -17.89
CA ASN A 145 0.06 -21.81 -19.05
C ASN A 145 0.17 -21.01 -20.37
N GLY A 146 0.79 -19.83 -20.34
CA GLY A 146 0.99 -18.98 -21.53
C GLY A 146 -0.21 -18.14 -21.94
N LEU A 147 -1.33 -18.18 -21.19
CA LEU A 147 -2.52 -17.37 -21.45
C LEU A 147 -2.77 -16.40 -20.30
N ILE A 148 -3.11 -15.14 -20.63
CA ILE A 148 -3.51 -14.15 -19.63
C ILE A 148 -4.95 -14.43 -19.20
N MET A 149 -5.15 -14.79 -17.94
CA MET A 149 -6.44 -15.18 -17.37
C MET A 149 -6.72 -14.44 -16.06
N ASP A 150 -8.01 -14.25 -15.76
CA ASP A 150 -8.44 -13.82 -14.42
C ASP A 150 -8.28 -14.99 -13.45
N ILE A 151 -7.27 -14.91 -12.57
CA ILE A 151 -6.90 -15.99 -11.65
C ILE A 151 -8.03 -16.36 -10.69
N ARG A 152 -9.00 -15.45 -10.44
CA ARG A 152 -10.18 -15.73 -9.60
C ARG A 152 -11.08 -16.80 -10.19
N ARG A 153 -11.03 -16.99 -11.52
CA ARG A 153 -11.80 -18.01 -12.26
C ARG A 153 -11.01 -19.29 -12.50
N CYS A 154 -9.73 -19.31 -12.14
CA CYS A 154 -8.90 -20.51 -12.24
C CYS A 154 -9.15 -21.44 -11.03
N PRO A 155 -8.80 -22.74 -11.15
CA PRO A 155 -8.85 -23.68 -10.03
C PRO A 155 -8.09 -23.17 -8.79
N ARG A 156 -8.53 -23.60 -7.60
CA ARG A 156 -7.96 -23.17 -6.32
C ARG A 156 -6.45 -23.40 -6.26
N GLU A 157 -5.95 -24.49 -6.83
CA GLU A 157 -4.54 -24.84 -6.87
C GLU A 157 -3.70 -23.76 -7.56
N ALA A 158 -4.20 -23.22 -8.68
CA ALA A 158 -3.53 -22.12 -9.38
C ALA A 158 -3.53 -20.83 -8.53
N GLN A 159 -4.62 -20.58 -7.80
CA GLN A 159 -4.72 -19.43 -6.89
C GLN A 159 -3.74 -19.56 -5.71
N VAL A 160 -3.59 -20.75 -5.14
CA VAL A 160 -2.60 -21.03 -4.08
C VAL A 160 -1.19 -20.73 -4.57
N VAL A 161 -0.81 -21.24 -5.75
CA VAL A 161 0.51 -20.98 -6.34
C VAL A 161 0.73 -19.49 -6.59
N ALA A 162 -0.28 -18.78 -7.08
CA ALA A 162 -0.21 -17.34 -7.28
C ALA A 162 -0.04 -16.58 -5.95
N PHE A 163 -0.73 -17.01 -4.90
CA PHE A 163 -0.64 -16.42 -3.57
C PHE A 163 0.73 -16.66 -2.93
N GLU A 164 1.26 -17.88 -3.00
CA GLU A 164 2.61 -18.23 -2.50
C GLU A 164 3.72 -17.43 -3.20
N LYS A 165 3.54 -17.16 -4.50
CA LYS A 165 4.43 -16.28 -5.27
C LYS A 165 4.24 -14.79 -4.98
N GLY A 166 3.27 -14.42 -4.14
CA GLY A 166 2.93 -13.03 -3.81
C GLY A 166 2.38 -12.24 -4.99
N LEU A 167 1.73 -12.91 -5.95
CA LEU A 167 1.12 -12.29 -7.14
C LEU A 167 -0.30 -11.80 -6.88
N ILE A 168 -1.00 -12.40 -5.92
CA ILE A 168 -2.33 -11.99 -5.47
C ILE A 168 -2.37 -11.74 -3.96
N PRO A 169 -3.27 -10.86 -3.49
CA PRO A 169 -3.31 -10.47 -2.08
C PRO A 169 -3.87 -11.54 -1.13
N TYR A 170 -4.61 -12.53 -1.64
CA TYR A 170 -5.24 -13.63 -0.91
C TYR A 170 -5.72 -14.68 -1.93
N ILE A 171 -6.21 -15.83 -1.47
CA ILE A 171 -6.81 -16.89 -2.31
C ILE A 171 -8.33 -16.63 -2.44
N PRO A 172 -8.86 -16.24 -3.62
CA PRO A 172 -10.29 -15.95 -3.82
C PRO A 172 -11.24 -17.09 -3.46
N ALA A 173 -10.89 -18.32 -3.80
CA ALA A 173 -11.71 -19.50 -3.53
C ALA A 173 -12.00 -19.65 -2.03
N ASP A 174 -11.02 -19.38 -1.18
CA ASP A 174 -11.15 -19.49 0.28
C ASP A 174 -12.12 -18.45 0.88
N ARG A 175 -12.53 -17.41 0.11
CA ARG A 175 -13.53 -16.43 0.55
C ARG A 175 -14.93 -16.69 0.03
N ALA A 176 -15.07 -17.42 -1.08
CA ALA A 176 -16.37 -17.74 -1.65
C ALA A 176 -17.11 -18.77 -0.79
N ASP A 177 -16.37 -19.71 -0.20
CA ASP A 177 -16.92 -20.76 0.67
C ASP A 177 -17.47 -20.19 1.99
N ASP A 178 -16.93 -19.08 2.49
CA ASP A 178 -17.42 -18.40 3.70
C ASP A 178 -18.81 -17.75 3.50
N SER A 179 -19.16 -17.38 2.27
CA SER A 179 -20.45 -16.75 1.93
C SER A 179 -21.58 -17.74 1.58
N ALA A 180 -21.27 -19.03 1.45
CA ALA A 180 -22.27 -20.08 1.20
C ALA A 180 -22.77 -20.75 2.49
N GLY A 181 -22.30 -20.29 3.66
CA GLY A 181 -22.63 -20.84 4.98
C GLY A 181 -23.44 -19.90 5.90
N GLU A 182 -23.99 -18.81 5.38
CA GLU A 182 -24.96 -17.93 6.08
C GLU A 182 -26.38 -18.11 5.52
#